data_AF-A0A1F3Y721-F1
#
_entry.id   AF-A0A1F3Y721-F1
#
_cell.length_a   1.000
_cell.length_b   1.000
_cell.length_c   1.000
_cell.angle_alpha   90.00
_cell.angle_beta   90.00
_cell.angle_gamma   90.00
#
_symmetry.space_group_name_H-M   'P 1'
#
loop_
_entity.id
_entity.type
_entity.pdbx_description
1 polymer ?
#
loop_
_entity_poly.entity_id
_entity_poly.type
_entity_poly.pdbx_seq_one_letter_code
_entity_poly.pdbx_strand_id
1 'polypeptide(L)'
;MSKRFIALLIVMAAAGLAVAAVQLFTGQPAKDADPEIPAAGSRKFEAVEDEVRRPPKNEPAKNDPAAADEDSSAPTRSKMREEAEVDADVLPSLQLFANKMAMYMEQALVSEGAARNLFPQLAECALDEGDRLALSVRATCLVNASRLSSRYPGSFEDDYHSLEDRMPQDVKNLVNALRGS
;
A
#
# COMPACT_ATOMS: atom_id res chain seq x y z
N MET A 1 5.32 23.64 47.92
CA MET A 1 5.63 22.84 46.71
C MET A 1 7.12 22.58 46.68
N SER A 2 7.54 21.35 46.96
CA SER A 2 8.87 21.04 47.49
C SER A 2 9.78 20.42 46.44
N LYS A 3 11.02 20.93 46.34
CA LYS A 3 12.11 20.62 45.40
C LYS A 3 12.63 19.17 45.43
N ARG A 4 11.89 18.24 46.03
CA ARG A 4 12.30 16.84 46.26
C ARG A 4 11.88 15.86 45.16
N PHE A 5 11.05 16.28 44.19
CA PHE A 5 10.60 15.40 43.10
C PHE A 5 11.54 15.36 41.88
N ILE A 6 12.46 16.30 41.74
CA ILE A 6 13.34 16.38 40.55
C ILE A 6 14.55 15.45 40.66
N ALA A 7 14.94 15.02 41.87
CA ALA A 7 16.10 14.15 42.05
C ALA A 7 15.85 12.66 41.71
N LEU A 8 14.59 12.24 41.52
CA LEU A 8 14.26 10.83 41.25
C LEU A 8 14.26 10.47 39.76
N LEU A 9 14.28 11.45 38.85
CA LEU A 9 14.25 11.20 37.39
C LEU A 9 15.64 11.03 36.76
N ILE A 10 16.74 11.27 37.50
CA ILE A 10 18.10 11.21 36.95
C ILE A 10 18.74 9.82 37.13
N VAL A 11 18.20 8.94 37.98
CA VAL A 11 18.80 7.62 38.28
C VAL A 11 18.39 6.51 37.30
N MET A 12 17.39 6.73 36.43
CA MET A 12 16.94 5.75 35.43
C MET A 12 17.66 5.86 34.05
N ALA A 13 18.71 6.68 33.94
CA ALA A 13 19.45 6.90 32.68
C ALA A 13 20.76 6.10 32.58
N ALA A 14 21.03 5.13 33.47
CA ALA A 14 22.35 4.49 33.55
C ALA A 14 22.36 2.95 33.63
N ALA A 15 21.32 2.27 33.14
CA ALA A 15 21.32 0.80 33.08
C ALA A 15 20.70 0.32 31.76
N GLY A 16 21.54 0.09 30.75
CA GLY A 16 21.10 -0.48 29.47
C GLY A 16 22.11 -0.43 28.32
N LEU A 17 23.37 -0.09 28.57
CA LEU A 17 24.47 -0.21 27.61
C LEU A 17 25.45 -1.27 28.14
N ALA A 18 25.23 -2.53 27.77
CA ALA A 18 26.26 -3.58 27.64
C ALA A 18 25.62 -4.96 27.42
N VAL A 19 25.35 -5.32 26.16
CA VAL A 19 25.67 -6.68 25.69
C VAL A 19 26.29 -6.53 24.31
N ALA A 20 27.60 -6.42 24.32
CA ALA A 20 28.45 -6.58 23.17
C ALA A 20 28.60 -8.08 22.83
N ALA A 21 28.84 -8.32 21.54
CA ALA A 21 29.67 -9.38 20.99
C ALA A 21 29.12 -10.82 20.96
N VAL A 22 29.59 -11.54 19.94
CA VAL A 22 29.43 -12.98 19.65
C VAL A 22 28.09 -13.27 18.95
N GLN A 23 28.02 -13.31 17.62
CA GLN A 23 28.67 -14.35 16.81
C GLN A 23 29.17 -13.87 15.44
N LEU A 24 30.48 -13.96 15.26
CA LEU A 24 31.11 -14.28 13.99
C LEU A 24 30.64 -15.68 13.58
N PHE A 25 29.61 -15.78 12.74
CA PHE A 25 29.28 -17.05 12.09
C PHE A 25 30.00 -17.12 10.74
N THR A 26 31.09 -17.88 10.81
CA THR A 26 31.85 -18.51 9.74
C THR A 26 31.16 -18.57 8.38
N GLY A 27 31.82 -18.00 7.38
CA GLY A 27 31.56 -18.30 5.99
C GLY A 27 31.67 -19.80 5.72
N GLN A 28 30.61 -20.37 5.16
CA GLN A 28 30.68 -21.57 4.35
C GLN A 28 30.68 -21.14 2.87
N PRO A 29 31.70 -21.51 2.07
CA PRO A 29 31.57 -21.44 0.62
C PRO A 29 30.51 -22.47 0.21
N ALA A 30 29.37 -21.99 -0.29
CA ALA A 30 28.38 -22.84 -0.92
C ALA A 30 29.04 -23.45 -2.16
N LYS A 31 29.31 -24.75 -2.06
CA LYS A 31 29.74 -25.62 -3.15
C LYS A 31 28.73 -25.51 -4.30
N ASP A 32 29.30 -25.38 -5.48
CA ASP A 32 28.79 -25.73 -6.79
C ASP A 32 27.60 -26.69 -6.73
N ALA A 33 26.41 -26.14 -6.93
CA ALA A 33 25.24 -26.88 -7.37
C ALA A 33 24.85 -26.27 -8.72
N ASP A 34 25.33 -26.91 -9.78
CA ASP A 34 24.83 -26.74 -11.15
C ASP A 34 23.31 -26.96 -11.13
N PRO A 35 22.47 -25.95 -11.39
CA PRO A 35 21.09 -26.21 -11.71
C PRO A 35 21.05 -26.73 -13.15
N GLU A 36 20.81 -28.04 -13.31
CA GLU A 36 20.28 -28.59 -14.56
C GLU A 36 19.06 -27.74 -14.95
N ILE A 37 19.23 -26.92 -15.98
CA ILE A 37 18.15 -26.19 -16.63
C ILE A 37 17.39 -27.24 -17.45
N PRO A 38 16.16 -27.64 -17.09
CA PRO A 38 15.36 -28.46 -17.97
C PRO A 38 15.06 -27.65 -19.22
N ALA A 39 15.50 -28.16 -20.37
CA ALA A 39 15.26 -27.59 -21.68
C ALA A 39 13.79 -27.22 -21.84
N ALA A 40 13.55 -25.92 -22.06
CA ALA A 40 12.24 -25.37 -22.36
C ALA A 40 11.68 -26.09 -23.59
N GLY A 41 10.71 -26.97 -23.37
CA GLY A 41 9.91 -27.58 -24.42
C GLY A 41 9.13 -26.49 -25.14
N SER A 42 9.41 -26.33 -26.43
CA SER A 42 8.67 -25.52 -27.38
C SER A 42 7.19 -25.90 -27.35
N ARG A 43 6.38 -25.15 -26.60
CA ARG A 43 4.93 -25.20 -26.72
C ARG A 43 4.54 -24.45 -27.99
N LYS A 44 4.08 -25.24 -28.95
CA LYS A 44 3.43 -24.84 -30.19
C LYS A 44 2.25 -23.93 -29.81
N PHE A 45 2.36 -22.64 -30.09
CA PHE A 45 1.22 -21.72 -30.05
C PHE A 45 0.37 -22.03 -31.28
N GLU A 46 -0.64 -22.88 -31.11
CA GLU A 46 -1.74 -22.96 -32.08
C GLU A 46 -2.54 -21.67 -31.97
N ALA A 47 -2.61 -20.97 -33.10
CA ALA A 47 -3.41 -19.78 -33.28
C ALA A 47 -4.88 -20.11 -33.02
N VAL A 48 -5.41 -19.60 -31.90
CA VAL A 48 -6.85 -19.45 -31.71
C VAL A 48 -7.21 -18.09 -32.31
N GLU A 49 -7.33 -18.08 -33.63
CA GLU A 49 -8.17 -17.12 -34.33
C GLU A 49 -9.60 -17.67 -34.25
N ASP A 50 -10.41 -17.21 -33.29
CA ASP A 50 -11.85 -17.22 -33.53
C ASP A 50 -12.60 -16.24 -32.63
N GLU A 51 -13.69 -15.74 -33.19
CA GLU A 51 -14.77 -14.99 -32.53
C GLU A 51 -14.50 -13.51 -32.19
N VAL A 52 -14.48 -12.71 -33.26
CA VAL A 52 -14.89 -11.29 -33.27
C VAL A 52 -16.29 -11.16 -32.64
N ARG A 53 -16.35 -10.97 -31.31
CA ARG A 53 -17.58 -10.66 -30.59
C ARG A 53 -17.91 -9.18 -30.78
N ARG A 54 -18.92 -8.92 -31.61
CA ARG A 54 -19.50 -7.61 -31.92
C ARG A 54 -19.71 -6.76 -30.66
N PRO A 55 -19.42 -5.45 -30.68
CA PRO A 55 -19.83 -4.54 -29.63
C PRO A 55 -21.37 -4.40 -29.61
N PRO A 56 -22.02 -4.39 -28.43
CA PRO A 56 -23.43 -4.05 -28.33
C PRO A 56 -23.63 -2.58 -28.70
N LYS A 57 -24.62 -2.33 -29.56
CA LYS A 57 -25.17 -1.00 -29.86
C LYS A 57 -25.84 -0.49 -28.57
N ASN A 58 -25.18 0.42 -27.85
CA ASN A 58 -25.80 1.13 -26.75
C ASN A 58 -26.60 2.32 -27.30
N GLU A 59 -27.92 2.26 -27.16
CA GLU A 59 -28.84 3.38 -27.36
C GLU A 59 -28.60 4.46 -26.30
N PRO A 60 -28.75 5.76 -26.64
CA PRO A 60 -28.62 6.83 -25.67
C PRO A 60 -29.86 6.86 -24.76
N ALA A 61 -29.69 6.37 -23.53
CA ALA A 61 -30.66 6.56 -22.46
C ALA A 61 -30.77 8.06 -22.13
N LYS A 62 -31.97 8.59 -22.36
CA LYS A 62 -32.40 9.93 -21.98
C LYS A 62 -32.66 9.93 -20.47
N ASN A 63 -31.71 10.45 -19.68
CA ASN A 63 -31.91 10.67 -18.26
C ASN A 63 -32.22 12.16 -18.03
N ASP A 64 -33.44 12.40 -17.54
CA ASP A 64 -33.89 13.69 -17.04
C ASP A 64 -33.10 14.07 -15.76
N PRO A 65 -32.81 15.37 -15.54
CA PRO A 65 -32.07 15.83 -14.37
C PRO A 65 -32.99 15.90 -13.14
N ALA A 66 -32.76 15.02 -12.16
CA ALA A 66 -33.29 15.17 -10.81
C ALA A 66 -32.25 15.86 -9.92
N ALA A 67 -32.73 16.81 -9.14
CA ALA A 67 -31.98 17.82 -8.40
C ALA A 67 -31.16 17.27 -7.22
N ALA A 68 -30.05 17.97 -7.00
CA ALA A 68 -29.28 18.21 -5.77
C ALA A 68 -29.70 17.51 -4.47
N ASP A 69 -28.76 16.72 -3.94
CA ASP A 69 -28.41 16.74 -2.52
C ASP A 69 -26.92 17.10 -2.44
N GLU A 70 -26.64 18.23 -1.80
CA GLU A 70 -25.29 18.70 -1.51
C GLU A 70 -24.71 17.97 -0.29
N ASP A 71 -23.38 17.94 -0.27
CA ASP A 71 -22.54 17.83 0.92
C ASP A 71 -22.05 16.44 1.35
N SER A 72 -21.42 15.74 0.40
CA SER A 72 -20.13 15.07 0.62
C SER A 72 -19.54 14.68 -0.74
N SER A 73 -19.35 15.67 -1.60
CA SER A 73 -18.85 15.42 -2.96
C SER A 73 -17.37 15.07 -2.89
N ALA A 74 -17.08 13.77 -3.04
CA ALA A 74 -15.77 13.31 -3.45
C ALA A 74 -15.26 14.21 -4.60
N PRO A 75 -13.97 14.59 -4.60
CA PRO A 75 -13.43 15.50 -5.60
C PRO A 75 -13.73 14.98 -7.00
N THR A 76 -14.34 15.83 -7.83
CA THR A 76 -14.68 15.47 -9.19
C THR A 76 -13.41 15.15 -9.98
N ARG A 77 -13.50 14.24 -10.95
CA ARG A 77 -12.35 13.83 -11.77
C ARG A 77 -11.67 15.02 -12.48
N SER A 78 -12.44 16.07 -12.78
CA SER A 78 -11.92 17.33 -13.34
C SER A 78 -11.08 18.10 -12.32
N LYS A 79 -11.54 18.18 -11.07
CA LYS A 79 -10.83 18.85 -9.98
C LYS A 79 -9.53 18.13 -9.60
N MET A 80 -9.54 16.79 -9.59
CA MET A 80 -8.30 16.01 -9.41
C MET A 80 -7.31 16.21 -10.56
N ARG A 81 -7.79 16.47 -11.78
CA ARG A 81 -6.94 16.74 -12.95
C ARG A 81 -6.35 18.16 -12.90
N GLU A 82 -7.12 19.11 -12.40
CA GLU A 82 -6.70 20.50 -12.22
C GLU A 82 -5.70 20.63 -11.06
N GLU A 83 -5.91 19.95 -9.93
CA GLU A 83 -4.92 19.86 -8.85
C GLU A 83 -3.63 19.17 -9.30
N ALA A 84 -3.73 18.20 -10.21
CA ALA A 84 -2.58 17.59 -10.86
C ALA A 84 -1.85 18.56 -11.80
N GLU A 85 -2.56 19.45 -12.50
CA GLU A 85 -1.96 20.45 -13.41
C GLU A 85 -1.32 21.64 -12.67
N VAL A 86 -1.81 21.99 -11.47
CA VAL A 86 -1.32 23.12 -10.67
C VAL A 86 0.04 22.83 -10.01
N ASP A 87 0.42 21.56 -9.84
CA ASP A 87 1.71 21.18 -9.26
C ASP A 87 2.35 20.02 -10.02
N ALA A 88 2.90 20.33 -11.19
CA ALA A 88 3.57 19.37 -12.07
C ALA A 88 4.78 18.68 -11.41
N ASP A 89 5.29 19.20 -10.29
CA ASP A 89 6.36 18.61 -9.49
C ASP A 89 5.85 17.61 -8.42
N VAL A 90 4.54 17.61 -8.09
CA VAL A 90 3.92 16.63 -7.18
C VAL A 90 3.45 15.37 -7.93
N LEU A 91 3.02 15.51 -9.19
CA LEU A 91 2.64 14.40 -10.08
C LEU A 91 3.70 13.30 -10.27
N PRO A 92 5.01 13.59 -10.46
CA PRO A 92 6.01 12.54 -10.57
C PRO A 92 6.13 11.72 -9.29
N SER A 93 5.81 12.30 -8.12
CA SER A 93 5.92 11.59 -6.84
C SER A 93 4.88 10.47 -6.70
N LEU A 94 3.62 10.69 -7.12
CA LEU A 94 2.56 9.70 -6.96
C LEU A 94 2.68 8.56 -7.96
N GLN A 95 3.02 8.85 -9.23
CA GLN A 95 3.23 7.81 -10.23
C GLN A 95 4.49 6.98 -9.91
N LEU A 96 5.57 7.62 -9.46
CA LEU A 96 6.77 6.91 -9.03
C LEU A 96 6.49 6.05 -7.78
N PHE A 97 5.73 6.59 -6.83
CA PHE A 97 5.26 5.85 -5.66
C PHE A 97 4.44 4.63 -6.07
N ALA A 98 3.44 4.81 -6.94
CA ALA A 98 2.59 3.71 -7.42
C ALA A 98 3.41 2.62 -8.14
N ASN A 99 4.36 3.01 -8.99
CA ASN A 99 5.23 2.07 -9.69
C ASN A 99 6.14 1.28 -8.74
N LYS A 100 6.78 1.95 -7.76
CA LYS A 100 7.58 1.25 -6.74
C LYS A 100 6.71 0.33 -5.89
N MET A 101 5.56 0.83 -5.45
CA MET A 101 4.64 0.07 -4.62
C MET A 101 4.10 -1.16 -5.34
N ALA A 102 3.82 -1.07 -6.65
CA ALA A 102 3.40 -2.20 -7.47
C ALA A 102 4.44 -3.33 -7.44
N MET A 103 5.73 -3.03 -7.61
CA MET A 103 6.79 -4.04 -7.55
C MET A 103 6.87 -4.74 -6.18
N TYR A 104 6.75 -3.98 -5.08
CA TYR A 104 6.77 -4.57 -3.74
C TYR A 104 5.51 -5.39 -3.46
N MET A 105 4.36 -4.91 -3.92
CA MET A 105 3.08 -5.62 -3.80
C MET A 105 3.08 -6.93 -4.60
N GLU A 106 3.64 -6.96 -5.81
CA GLU A 106 3.77 -8.20 -6.58
C GLU A 106 4.53 -9.27 -5.80
N GLN A 107 5.64 -8.91 -5.15
CA GLN A 107 6.41 -9.84 -4.32
C GLN A 107 5.62 -10.24 -3.05
N ALA A 108 4.99 -9.27 -2.39
CA ALA A 108 4.21 -9.50 -1.18
C ALA A 108 2.98 -10.39 -1.42
N LEU A 109 2.33 -10.30 -2.60
CA LEU A 109 1.16 -11.12 -2.95
C LEU A 109 1.51 -12.58 -3.27
N VAL A 110 2.78 -12.86 -3.57
CA VAL A 110 3.29 -14.21 -3.86
C VAL A 110 3.87 -14.86 -2.60
N SER A 111 4.37 -14.08 -1.63
CA SER A 111 5.02 -14.60 -0.42
C SER A 111 4.57 -13.89 0.86
N GLU A 112 4.06 -14.66 1.83
CA GLU A 112 3.66 -14.13 3.14
C GLU A 112 4.84 -13.48 3.87
N GLY A 113 6.07 -14.02 3.73
CA GLY A 113 7.27 -13.42 4.33
C GLY A 113 7.57 -12.03 3.77
N ALA A 114 7.37 -11.83 2.47
CA ALA A 114 7.50 -10.50 1.86
C ALA A 114 6.37 -9.56 2.32
N ALA A 115 5.14 -10.08 2.43
CA ALA A 115 4.01 -9.32 2.99
C ALA A 115 4.27 -8.86 4.43
N ARG A 116 4.87 -9.71 5.29
CA ARG A 116 5.23 -9.35 6.67
C ARG A 116 6.23 -8.19 6.74
N ASN A 117 7.12 -8.09 5.75
CA ASN A 117 8.08 -6.97 5.67
C ASN A 117 7.43 -5.69 5.13
N LEU A 118 6.46 -5.81 4.23
CA LEU A 118 5.82 -4.67 3.56
C LEU A 118 4.68 -4.06 4.39
N PHE A 119 3.88 -4.88 5.08
CA PHE A 119 2.69 -4.43 5.80
C PHE A 119 2.98 -3.31 6.82
N PRO A 120 4.03 -3.37 7.66
CA PRO A 120 4.35 -2.30 8.60
C PRO A 120 4.63 -0.96 7.89
N GLN A 121 5.28 -0.99 6.73
CA GLN A 121 5.55 0.21 5.93
C GLN A 121 4.27 0.81 5.33
N LEU A 122 3.33 -0.05 4.92
CA LEU A 122 2.01 0.39 4.47
C LEU A 122 1.20 1.02 5.61
N ALA A 123 1.26 0.44 6.81
CA ALA A 123 0.60 0.96 8.00
C ALA A 123 1.17 2.33 8.40
N GLU A 124 2.50 2.47 8.44
CA GLU A 124 3.18 3.74 8.70
C GLU A 124 2.80 4.80 7.65
N CYS A 125 2.87 4.45 6.37
CA CYS A 125 2.47 5.33 5.27
C CYS A 125 1.01 5.80 5.40
N ALA A 126 0.08 4.92 5.77
CA ALA A 126 -1.32 5.29 5.93
C ALA A 126 -1.55 6.23 7.14
N LEU A 127 -0.77 6.03 8.21
CA LEU A 127 -0.84 6.79 9.46
C LEU A 127 -0.04 8.09 9.47
N ASP A 128 0.72 8.42 8.42
CA ASP A 128 1.48 9.68 8.38
C ASP A 128 0.51 10.87 8.34
N GLU A 129 0.37 11.54 9.48
CA GLU A 129 -0.46 12.73 9.66
C GLU A 129 0.27 14.03 9.32
N GLY A 130 1.55 13.97 8.96
CA GLY A 130 2.26 15.17 8.55
C GLY A 130 1.74 15.71 7.22
N ASP A 131 1.92 17.01 6.98
CA ASP A 131 1.73 17.67 5.67
C ASP A 131 2.67 17.11 4.56
N ARG A 132 3.39 16.03 4.85
CA ARG A 132 4.41 15.41 4.01
C ARG A 132 3.83 14.47 2.97
N LEU A 133 2.73 13.77 3.28
CA LEU A 133 2.12 12.80 2.38
C LEU A 133 0.71 13.22 1.94
N ALA A 134 0.50 13.23 0.63
CA ALA A 134 -0.81 13.47 0.06
C ALA A 134 -1.84 12.42 0.51
N LEU A 135 -3.09 12.84 0.73
CA LEU A 135 -4.20 11.95 1.11
C LEU A 135 -4.36 10.74 0.19
N SER A 136 -4.13 10.93 -1.12
CA SER A 136 -4.18 9.87 -2.13
C SER A 136 -3.11 8.79 -1.92
N VAL A 137 -1.90 9.17 -1.48
CA VAL A 137 -0.83 8.21 -1.15
C VAL A 137 -1.22 7.40 0.07
N ARG A 138 -1.72 8.05 1.13
CA ARG A 138 -2.17 7.39 2.36
C ARG A 138 -3.32 6.41 2.08
N ALA A 139 -4.30 6.83 1.29
CA ALA A 139 -5.41 5.98 0.84
C ALA A 139 -4.91 4.78 0.02
N THR A 140 -3.93 4.99 -0.87
CA THR A 140 -3.31 3.92 -1.65
C THR A 140 -2.59 2.91 -0.75
N CYS A 141 -1.87 3.38 0.27
CA CYS A 141 -1.24 2.52 1.28
C CYS A 141 -2.28 1.67 2.04
N LEU A 142 -3.38 2.28 2.48
CA LEU A 142 -4.47 1.55 3.15
C LEU A 142 -5.13 0.51 2.25
N VAL A 143 -5.39 0.83 0.97
CA VAL A 143 -5.94 -0.12 -0.01
C VAL A 143 -4.99 -1.31 -0.22
N ASN A 144 -3.69 -1.06 -0.30
CA ASN A 144 -2.70 -2.14 -0.44
C ASN A 144 -2.61 -2.99 0.83
N ALA A 145 -2.67 -2.39 2.03
CA ALA A 145 -2.73 -3.13 3.29
C ALA A 145 -3.98 -4.03 3.36
N SER A 146 -5.13 -3.51 2.93
CA SER A 146 -6.38 -4.28 2.81
C SER A 146 -6.21 -5.49 1.88
N ARG A 147 -5.55 -5.31 0.73
CA ARG A 147 -5.27 -6.42 -0.20
C ARG A 147 -4.38 -7.50 0.43
N LEU A 148 -3.37 -7.13 1.21
CA LEU A 148 -2.52 -8.11 1.91
C LEU A 148 -3.31 -8.85 3.01
N SER A 149 -4.15 -8.14 3.75
CA SER A 149 -5.07 -8.73 4.73
C SER A 149 -6.01 -9.76 4.09
N SER A 150 -6.68 -9.41 2.99
CA SER A 150 -7.53 -10.35 2.26
C SER A 150 -6.76 -11.53 1.64
N ARG A 151 -5.49 -11.33 1.27
CA ARG A 151 -4.66 -12.39 0.67
C ARG A 151 -4.18 -13.42 1.70
N TYR A 152 -3.84 -12.96 2.91
CA TYR A 152 -3.31 -13.79 4.00
C TYR A 152 -4.17 -13.62 5.26
N PRO A 153 -5.42 -14.14 5.23
CA PRO A 153 -6.31 -14.06 6.37
C PRO A 153 -5.69 -14.77 7.59
N GLY A 154 -5.90 -14.21 8.78
CA GLY A 154 -5.29 -14.67 10.03
C GLY A 154 -3.89 -14.13 10.33
N SER A 155 -3.11 -13.67 9.33
CA SER A 155 -1.80 -13.05 9.57
C SER A 155 -1.88 -11.53 9.72
N PHE A 156 -2.75 -10.86 8.96
CA PHE A 156 -2.83 -9.39 8.92
C PHE A 156 -4.24 -8.83 9.14
N GLU A 157 -5.23 -9.68 9.39
CA GLU A 157 -6.63 -9.27 9.49
C GLU A 157 -6.87 -8.33 10.69
N ASP A 158 -6.44 -8.75 11.88
CA ASP A 158 -6.55 -7.95 13.10
C ASP A 158 -5.74 -6.65 13.01
N ASP A 159 -4.52 -6.72 12.46
CA ASP A 159 -3.66 -5.56 12.27
C ASP A 159 -4.27 -4.56 11.27
N TYR A 160 -4.90 -5.05 10.20
CA TYR A 160 -5.60 -4.21 9.24
C TYR A 160 -6.84 -3.56 9.86
N HIS A 161 -7.66 -4.28 10.64
CA HIS A 161 -8.82 -3.69 11.31
C HIS A 161 -8.40 -2.62 12.31
N SER A 162 -7.37 -2.87 13.11
CA SER A 162 -6.78 -1.88 14.02
C SER A 162 -6.24 -0.65 13.26
N LEU A 163 -5.60 -0.86 12.11
CA LEU A 163 -5.15 0.22 11.24
C LEU A 163 -6.33 1.03 10.70
N GLU A 164 -7.34 0.37 10.15
CA GLU A 164 -8.53 0.99 9.57
C GLU A 164 -9.28 1.82 10.62
N ASP A 165 -9.45 1.31 11.84
CA ASP A 165 -10.11 2.05 12.93
C ASP A 165 -9.42 3.38 13.25
N ARG A 166 -8.08 3.40 13.21
CA ARG A 166 -7.25 4.59 13.48
C ARG A 166 -7.20 5.60 12.34
N MET A 167 -7.70 5.27 11.15
CA MET A 167 -7.63 6.17 10.00
C MET A 167 -8.53 7.40 10.15
N PRO A 168 -8.05 8.60 9.75
CA PRO A 168 -8.90 9.77 9.62
C PRO A 168 -10.07 9.51 8.65
N GLN A 169 -11.21 10.15 8.92
CA GLN A 169 -12.43 9.92 8.14
C GLN A 169 -12.25 10.28 6.66
N ASP A 170 -11.47 11.30 6.33
CA ASP A 170 -11.22 11.72 4.95
C ASP A 170 -10.51 10.63 4.13
N VAL A 171 -9.54 9.93 4.76
CA VAL A 171 -8.85 8.79 4.12
C VAL A 171 -9.83 7.64 3.90
N LYS A 172 -10.68 7.33 4.89
CA LYS A 172 -11.71 6.29 4.78
C LYS A 172 -12.70 6.61 3.64
N ASN A 173 -13.17 7.86 3.57
CA ASN A 173 -14.06 8.33 2.52
C ASN A 173 -13.43 8.20 1.14
N LEU A 174 -12.16 8.58 1.00
CA LEU A 174 -11.42 8.45 -0.26
C LEU A 174 -11.25 6.99 -0.67
N VAL A 175 -10.91 6.09 0.26
CA VAL A 175 -10.81 4.65 -0.02
C VAL A 175 -12.16 4.07 -0.46
N ASN A 176 -13.26 4.46 0.18
CA ASN A 176 -14.60 4.04 -0.22
C ASN A 176 -14.95 4.52 -1.64
N ALA A 177 -14.60 5.76 -1.98
CA ALA A 177 -14.77 6.29 -3.33
C ALA A 177 -13.97 5.49 -4.38
N LEU A 178 -12.72 5.11 -4.05
CA LEU A 178 -11.87 4.30 -4.94
C LEU A 178 -12.34 2.85 -5.11
N ARG A 179 -13.09 2.31 -4.14
CA ARG A 179 -13.66 0.95 -4.22
C ARG A 179 -14.98 0.92 -5.00
N GLY A 180 -15.72 2.03 -5.03
CA GLY A 180 -17.01 2.13 -5.72
C GLY A 180 -16.94 2.54 -7.19
N SER A 181 -15.75 2.88 -7.69
CA SER A 181 -15.50 3.29 -9.09
C SER A 181 -15.04 2.13 -9.97
#